data_AF-A0A7J4G4L9-F1
#
_entry.id   AF-A0A7J4G4L9-F1
#
_cell.length_a   1.000
_cell.length_b   1.000
_cell.length_c   1.000
_cell.angle_alpha   90.00
_cell.angle_beta   90.00
_cell.angle_gamma   90.00
#
_symmetry.space_group_name_H-M   'P 1'
#
loop_
_entity.id
_entity.type
_entity.pdbx_description
1 polymer ?
#
loop_
_entity_poly.entity_id
_entity_poly.type
_entity_poly.pdbx_seq_one_letter_code
_entity_poly.pdbx_strand_id
1 'polypeptide(L)'
;MLLKKKWRISNQGEQNNMKFDLIVGNPPYGYRDPDSKSTNSKQIYTKIINKCLKMNPTVLQMIIPRKFLSPGSHQLKTLILKDGRTSSITAVRKEVFNVRPPICWFIYDTNHNPD
;
A
#
# COMPACT_ATOMS: atom_id res chain seq x y z
N MET A 1 -2.32 36.30 -9.25
CA MET A 1 -1.35 35.40 -8.57
C MET A 1 -2.13 34.43 -7.70
N LEU A 2 -2.33 33.18 -8.16
CA LEU A 2 -3.11 32.18 -7.42
C LEU A 2 -2.27 31.63 -6.26
N LEU A 3 -2.70 31.90 -5.02
CA LEU A 3 -2.14 31.29 -3.83
C LEU A 3 -2.33 29.78 -3.90
N LYS A 4 -1.26 29.03 -4.21
CA LYS A 4 -1.25 27.56 -4.10
C LYS A 4 -1.47 27.22 -2.63
N LYS A 5 -2.65 26.70 -2.29
CA LYS A 5 -2.97 26.17 -0.97
C LYS A 5 -1.97 25.04 -0.66
N LYS A 6 -1.02 25.31 0.24
CA LYS A 6 0.07 24.38 0.57
C LYS A 6 -0.45 23.38 1.61
N TRP A 7 -0.71 22.15 1.18
CA TRP A 7 -1.03 21.05 2.09
C TRP A 7 0.18 20.77 2.99
N ARG A 8 0.02 20.90 4.30
CA ARG A 8 1.06 20.61 5.29
C ARG A 8 0.71 19.31 6.02
N ILE A 9 1.67 18.40 6.11
CA ILE A 9 1.66 17.34 7.12
C ILE A 9 2.16 18.03 8.40
N SER A 10 1.32 18.23 9.42
CA SER A 10 1.79 18.88 10.65
C SER A 10 2.72 17.93 11.40
N ASN A 11 3.91 18.42 11.76
CA ASN A 11 4.82 17.73 12.65
C ASN A 11 4.49 18.17 14.08
N GLN A 12 4.11 17.20 14.92
CA GLN A 12 4.03 17.24 16.37
C GLN A 12 3.22 18.40 17.01
N GLY A 13 2.04 18.05 17.56
CA GLY A 13 1.31 18.88 18.53
C GLY A 13 -0.14 19.18 18.15
N GLU A 14 -0.46 19.26 16.86
CA GLU A 14 -1.83 19.43 16.38
C GLU A 14 -2.39 18.10 15.92
N GLN A 15 -3.54 17.68 16.46
CA GLN A 15 -4.29 16.56 15.91
C GLN A 15 -4.64 16.89 14.45
N ASN A 16 -3.87 16.34 13.52
CA ASN A 16 -4.09 16.46 12.08
C ASN A 16 -5.47 15.89 11.72
N ASN A 17 -6.46 16.75 11.51
CA ASN A 17 -7.76 16.37 10.94
C ASN A 17 -7.67 16.18 9.40
N MET A 18 -6.54 15.66 8.92
CA MET A 18 -6.34 15.41 7.50
C MET A 18 -7.06 14.11 7.14
N LYS A 19 -8.12 14.26 6.35
CA LYS A 19 -8.88 13.15 5.80
C LYS A 19 -8.36 12.84 4.41
N PHE A 20 -8.20 11.55 4.12
CA PHE A 20 -7.77 11.08 2.81
C PHE A 20 -8.96 10.41 2.14
N ASP A 21 -9.48 10.98 1.06
CA ASP A 21 -10.49 10.28 0.26
C ASP A 21 -9.83 9.14 -0.53
N LEU A 22 -8.61 9.37 -1.01
CA LEU A 22 -7.87 8.43 -1.85
C LEU A 22 -6.37 8.46 -1.54
N ILE A 23 -5.78 7.29 -1.36
CA ILE A 23 -4.33 7.09 -1.39
C ILE A 23 -4.01 6.15 -2.55
N VAL A 24 -3.20 6.62 -3.50
CA VAL A 24 -2.67 5.80 -4.60
C VAL A 24 -1.15 5.70 -4.51
N GLY A 25 -0.58 4.58 -4.94
CA GLY A 25 0.87 4.48 -5.00
C GLY A 25 1.45 3.24 -5.66
N ASN A 26 2.74 3.36 -5.98
CA ASN A 26 3.62 2.25 -6.32
C ASN A 26 4.72 2.20 -5.25
N PRO A 27 4.44 1.63 -4.06
CA PRO A 27 5.37 1.65 -2.94
C PRO A 27 6.62 0.84 -3.29
N PRO A 28 7.80 1.21 -2.75
CA PRO A 28 9.01 0.40 -2.87
C PRO A 28 8.77 -1.07 -2.48
N TYR A 29 9.25 -2.02 -3.30
CA TYR A 29 8.94 -3.44 -3.11
C TYR A 29 9.83 -4.14 -2.08
N GLY A 30 11.07 -3.68 -1.93
CA GLY A 30 12.05 -4.27 -1.03
C GLY A 30 12.85 -3.19 -0.34
N TYR A 31 13.34 -3.51 0.85
CA TYR A 31 14.40 -2.76 1.51
C TYR A 31 15.55 -3.72 1.82
N ARG A 32 16.74 -3.36 1.36
CA ARG A 32 17.99 -4.00 1.78
C ARG A 32 18.60 -3.11 2.85
N ASP A 33 18.78 -3.68 4.02
CA ASP A 33 19.53 -3.03 5.08
C ASP A 33 21.02 -3.04 4.66
N PRO A 34 21.67 -1.87 4.52
CA PRO A 34 23.06 -1.80 4.06
C PRO A 34 24.02 -2.58 4.95
N ASP A 35 23.69 -2.74 6.25
CA ASP A 35 24.54 -3.41 7.24
C ASP A 35 24.25 -4.92 7.38
N SER A 36 23.24 -5.42 6.66
CA SER A 36 22.84 -6.83 6.67
C SER A 36 23.67 -7.67 5.69
N LYS A 37 24.39 -8.67 6.21
CA LYS A 37 24.99 -9.76 5.39
C LYS A 37 23.94 -10.68 4.74
N SER A 38 22.67 -10.58 5.13
CA SER A 38 21.57 -11.32 4.52
C SER A 38 21.21 -10.73 3.14
N THR A 39 21.07 -11.60 2.15
CA THR A 39 20.62 -11.26 0.78
C THR A 39 19.10 -11.09 0.69
N ASN A 40 18.35 -11.38 1.76
CA ASN A 40 16.89 -11.33 1.76
C ASN A 40 16.39 -9.91 2.02
N SER A 41 15.81 -9.29 0.99
CA SER A 41 15.11 -8.00 1.11
C SER A 41 13.81 -8.15 1.92
N LYS A 42 13.62 -7.30 2.93
CA LYS A 42 12.33 -7.21 3.64
C LYS A 42 11.29 -6.53 2.74
N GLN A 43 10.07 -7.07 2.71
CA GLN A 43 8.94 -6.50 1.96
C GLN A 43 8.48 -5.20 2.64
N ILE A 44 9.03 -4.06 2.22
CA ILE A 44 8.77 -2.75 2.86
C ILE A 44 7.37 -2.22 2.55
N TYR A 45 6.80 -2.58 1.40
CA TYR A 45 5.43 -2.20 1.01
C TYR A 45 4.38 -2.61 2.05
N THR A 46 4.53 -3.73 2.75
CA THR A 46 3.61 -4.13 3.82
C THR A 46 3.55 -3.10 4.95
N LYS A 47 4.70 -2.50 5.32
CA LYS A 47 4.74 -1.44 6.34
C LYS A 47 4.10 -0.15 5.85
N ILE A 48 4.32 0.19 4.57
CA ILE A 48 3.74 1.37 3.94
C ILE A 48 2.22 1.24 3.89
N ILE A 49 1.71 0.11 3.40
CA ILE A 49 0.26 -0.18 3.34
C ILE A 49 -0.37 -0.10 4.74
N ASN A 50 0.26 -0.70 5.75
CA ASN A 50 -0.24 -0.60 7.13
C ASN A 50 -0.30 0.86 7.61
N LYS A 51 0.68 1.70 7.26
CA LYS A 51 0.66 3.12 7.62
C LYS A 51 -0.43 3.88 6.86
N CYS A 52 -0.65 3.58 5.58
CA CYS A 52 -1.74 4.15 4.77
C CYS A 52 -3.11 3.77 5.35
N LEU A 53 -3.35 2.50 5.68
CA LEU A 53 -4.60 2.07 6.31
C LEU A 53 -4.86 2.78 7.65
N LYS A 54 -3.81 3.01 8.46
CA LYS A 54 -3.92 3.79 9.71
C LYS A 54 -4.25 5.28 9.51
N MET A 55 -4.06 5.81 8.30
CA MET A 55 -4.54 7.17 7.95
C MET A 55 -6.03 7.17 7.60
N ASN A 56 -6.69 6.01 7.64
CA ASN A 56 -8.11 5.81 7.40
C ASN A 56 -8.62 6.43 6.09
N PRO A 57 -8.03 6.08 4.93
CA PRO A 57 -8.51 6.57 3.66
C PRO A 57 -9.83 5.90 3.28
N THR A 58 -10.69 6.59 2.53
CA THR A 58 -11.89 5.94 1.97
C THR A 58 -11.49 4.87 0.95
N VAL A 59 -10.53 5.19 0.07
CA VAL A 59 -9.98 4.26 -0.91
C VAL A 59 -8.46 4.21 -0.83
N LEU A 60 -7.91 2.99 -0.86
CA LEU A 60 -6.48 2.71 -0.97
C LEU A 60 -6.23 1.87 -2.22
N GLN A 61 -5.37 2.36 -3.10
CA GLN A 61 -4.97 1.66 -4.32
C GLN A 61 -3.45 1.57 -4.40
N MET A 62 -2.92 0.36 -4.55
CA MET A 62 -1.48 0.16 -4.57
C MET A 62 -1.08 -0.87 -5.62
N ILE A 63 -0.01 -0.56 -6.35
CA ILE A 63 0.70 -1.49 -7.24
C ILE A 63 1.75 -2.21 -6.40
N ILE A 64 1.64 -3.54 -6.25
CA ILE A 64 2.54 -4.33 -5.41
C ILE A 64 2.88 -5.69 -6.03
N PRO A 65 3.93 -6.36 -5.54
CA PRO A 65 4.21 -7.72 -5.96
C PRO A 65 3.10 -8.69 -5.52
N ARG A 66 2.61 -9.50 -6.44
CA ARG A 66 1.56 -10.54 -6.23
C ARG A 66 1.98 -11.63 -5.24
N LYS A 67 3.24 -11.64 -4.80
CA LYS A 67 3.81 -12.57 -3.80
C LYS A 67 3.04 -12.58 -2.48
N PHE A 68 2.26 -11.54 -2.17
CA PHE A 68 1.43 -11.56 -0.97
C PHE A 68 0.29 -12.58 -1.02
N LEU A 69 -0.15 -13.02 -2.21
CA LEU A 69 -1.13 -14.09 -2.36
C LEU A 69 -0.53 -15.48 -2.10
N SER A 70 0.80 -15.61 -2.04
CA SER A 70 1.45 -16.88 -1.73
C SER A 70 1.13 -17.35 -0.30
N PRO A 71 1.10 -18.67 -0.03
CA PRO A 71 0.71 -19.22 1.27
C PRO A 71 1.42 -18.57 2.47
N GLY A 72 2.72 -18.30 2.37
CA GLY A 72 3.52 -17.75 3.48
C GLY A 72 3.35 -16.26 3.82
N SER A 73 2.63 -15.46 3.02
CA SER A 73 2.54 -14.01 3.27
C SER A 73 1.28 -13.62 4.07
N HIS A 74 1.25 -13.99 5.35
CA HIS A 74 0.07 -13.82 6.19
C HIS A 74 -0.24 -12.34 6.51
N GLN A 75 0.78 -11.56 6.84
CA GLN A 75 0.57 -10.20 7.37
C GLN A 75 -0.21 -9.30 6.41
N LEU A 76 0.18 -9.24 5.14
CA LEU A 76 -0.50 -8.37 4.19
C LEU A 76 -1.88 -8.91 3.82
N LYS A 77 -2.04 -10.23 3.68
CA LYS A 77 -3.37 -10.85 3.48
C LYS A 77 -4.33 -10.47 4.61
N THR A 78 -3.89 -10.57 5.86
CA THR A 78 -4.71 -10.16 7.02
C THR A 78 -5.04 -8.66 7.00
N LEU A 79 -4.13 -7.81 6.52
CA LEU A 79 -4.36 -6.37 6.50
C LEU A 79 -5.39 -5.92 5.47
N ILE A 80 -5.40 -6.53 4.27
CA ILE A 80 -6.25 -6.04 3.16
C ILE A 80 -7.42 -6.96 2.81
N LEU A 81 -7.36 -8.26 3.15
CA LEU A 81 -8.40 -9.23 2.77
C LEU A 81 -9.33 -9.61 3.92
N LYS A 82 -8.95 -9.42 5.18
CA LYS A 82 -9.65 -9.98 6.34
C LYS A 82 -11.10 -9.49 6.48
N ASP A 83 -11.34 -8.23 6.15
CA ASP A 83 -12.62 -7.54 6.37
C ASP A 83 -13.48 -7.47 5.10
N GLY A 84 -13.07 -8.14 4.02
CA GLY A 84 -13.82 -8.16 2.75
C GLY A 84 -13.86 -6.80 2.05
N ARG A 85 -13.01 -5.83 2.40
CA ARG A 85 -12.99 -4.48 1.80
C ARG A 85 -12.15 -4.37 0.53
N THR A 86 -11.42 -5.42 0.16
CA THR A 86 -10.70 -5.45 -1.12
C THR A 86 -11.69 -5.71 -2.25
N SER A 87 -12.03 -4.67 -3.00
CA SER A 87 -12.98 -4.73 -4.12
C SER A 87 -12.37 -5.27 -5.41
N SER A 88 -11.04 -5.17 -5.57
CA SER A 88 -10.36 -5.71 -6.75
C SER A 88 -8.91 -6.08 -6.47
N ILE A 89 -8.46 -7.17 -7.09
CA ILE A 89 -7.05 -7.51 -7.27
C ILE A 89 -6.88 -7.92 -8.72
N THR A 90 -6.10 -7.14 -9.47
CA THR A 90 -5.92 -7.39 -10.91
C THR A 90 -4.45 -7.55 -11.23
N ALA A 91 -4.13 -8.59 -12.00
CA ALA A 91 -2.76 -8.83 -12.44
C ALA A 91 -2.30 -7.73 -13.41
N VAL A 92 -1.09 -7.23 -13.21
CA VAL A 92 -0.43 -6.32 -14.14
C VAL A 92 0.49 -7.13 -15.03
N ARG A 93 0.48 -6.85 -16.34
CA ARG A 93 1.32 -7.57 -17.28
C ARG A 93 2.80 -7.25 -17.04
N LYS A 94 3.69 -8.20 -17.31
CA LYS A 94 5.13 -8.09 -16.98
C LYS A 94 5.85 -7.00 -17.78
N GLU A 95 5.30 -6.61 -18.93
CA GLU A 95 5.88 -5.61 -19.82
C GLU A 95 5.83 -4.21 -19.20
N VAL A 96 4.93 -3.97 -18.23
CA VAL A 96 4.82 -2.67 -17.52
C VAL A 96 5.95 -2.49 -16.50
N PHE A 97 6.35 -3.56 -15.82
CA PHE A 97 7.40 -3.53 -14.82
C PHE A 97 8.34 -4.73 -15.00
N ASN A 98 9.60 -4.47 -15.35
CA ASN A 98 10.62 -5.51 -15.44
C ASN A 98 11.14 -5.92 -14.04
N VAL A 99 10.28 -6.55 -13.25
CA VAL A 99 10.58 -7.01 -11.89
C VAL A 99 10.14 -8.46 -11.71
N ARG A 100 10.91 -9.21 -10.91
CA ARG A 100 10.48 -10.49 -10.35
C ARG A 100 10.16 -10.24 -8.88
N PRO A 101 9.00 -10.66 -8.33
CA PRO A 101 7.93 -11.52 -8.84
C PRO A 101 6.81 -10.76 -9.61
N PRO A 102 5.79 -11.44 -10.19
CA PRO A 102 4.69 -10.77 -10.90
C PRO A 102 4.01 -9.67 -10.06
N ILE A 103 3.51 -8.64 -10.72
CA ILE A 103 2.88 -7.47 -10.08
C ILE A 103 1.35 -7.55 -10.20
N CYS A 104 0.65 -6.98 -9.23
CA CYS A 104 -0.77 -6.68 -9.30
C CYS A 104 -1.02 -5.28 -8.74
N TRP A 105 -2.15 -4.70 -9.08
CA TRP A 105 -2.73 -3.62 -8.29
C TRP A 105 -3.96 -4.14 -7.54
N PHE A 106 -4.20 -3.61 -6.35
CA PHE A 106 -5.43 -3.87 -5.60
C PHE A 106 -6.13 -2.57 -5.26
N ILE A 107 -7.44 -2.67 -5.03
CA ILE A 107 -8.29 -1.60 -4.51
C ILE A 107 -8.87 -2.10 -3.19
N TYR A 108 -8.61 -1.36 -2.12
CA TYR A 108 -9.26 -1.49 -0.82
C TYR A 108 -10.17 -0.28 -0.64
N ASP A 109 -11.45 -0.51 -0.36
CA ASP A 109 -12.47 0.53 -0.26
C ASP A 109 -13.28 0.30 1.01
N THR A 110 -13.28 1.29 1.91
CA THR A 110 -13.99 1.23 3.20
C THR A 110 -15.51 1.22 3.06
N ASN A 111 -16.03 1.49 1.85
CA ASN A 111 -17.44 1.41 1.53
C ASN A 111 -17.79 0.15 0.74
N HIS A 112 -16.80 -0.64 0.31
CA HIS A 112 -17.07 -1.92 -0.36
C HIS A 112 -17.75 -2.88 0.62
N ASN A 113 -18.87 -3.45 0.18
CA ASN A 113 -19.54 -4.53 0.87
C ASN A 113 -19.22 -5.82 0.12
N PRO A 114 -18.63 -6.83 0.78
CA PRO A 114 -18.48 -8.14 0.16
C PRO A 114 -19.88 -8.73 -0.09
N ASP A 115 -20.15 -9.13 -1.33
CA ASP A 115 -21.35 -9.88 -1.70
C ASP A 115 -21.40 -11.25 -0.99
#